data_AF-A0A961JAR3-F1
#
_entry.id   AF-A0A961JAR3-F1
#
_cell.length_a   1.000
_cell.length_b   1.000
_cell.length_c   1.000
_cell.angle_alpha   90.00
_cell.angle_beta   90.00
_cell.angle_gamma   90.00
#
_symmetry.space_group_name_H-M   'P 1'
#
loop_
_entity.id
_entity.type
_entity.pdbx_description
1 polymer ?
#
loop_
_entity_poly.entity_id
_entity_poly.type
_entity_poly.pdbx_seq_one_letter_code
_entity_poly.pdbx_strand_id
1 'polypeptide(L)'
;MTADGSTNGWTGEAISFLRQNIPLALRDDGWEHACSSGDQMGCAALVALGQATETDWGAVPRKDARLPDPLPRWDDIATTVVGLAWQRRAVDFRSADGSVWVPPYRQADGGLRHAESPPPSPNIAAGHGLGPARAVPGFLLVLKALGLVDGAGWAAPAEAVLWRVQPRAWALDVTGDARFAEAVARTVATTPDAIRREIGRQVTISDDDVNAALAKAEAWRREFRERTGHGPEFRARTRAEMRLDVALGREDRLDWLFYRGWRLPEGWLTPAEKSRALEIFHDPLARAMRGAVVARLFPGNPVSEAEAARE
;
A
#
# COMPACT_ATOMS: atom_id res chain seq x y z
N MET A 1 14.24 6.30 -17.70
CA MET A 1 14.70 4.89 -17.58
C MET A 1 13.54 4.02 -18.02
N THR A 2 13.73 3.25 -19.08
CA THR A 2 12.68 2.40 -19.68
C THR A 2 12.30 1.28 -18.72
N ALA A 3 11.01 1.24 -18.37
CA ALA A 3 10.36 0.34 -17.42
C ALA A 3 10.17 -1.10 -17.93
N ASP A 4 11.14 -1.60 -18.71
CA ASP A 4 11.12 -2.98 -19.18
C ASP A 4 12.23 -3.72 -18.43
N GLY A 5 11.84 -4.41 -17.36
CA GLY A 5 12.69 -5.38 -16.69
C GLY A 5 13.16 -6.40 -17.71
N SER A 6 14.42 -6.28 -18.15
CA SER A 6 14.96 -7.13 -19.19
C SER A 6 14.95 -8.60 -18.74
N THR A 7 14.28 -9.45 -19.53
CA THR A 7 14.64 -10.85 -19.85
C THR A 7 14.78 -11.90 -18.72
N ASN A 8 14.46 -11.63 -17.45
CA ASN A 8 14.83 -12.53 -16.34
C ASN A 8 13.73 -13.48 -15.81
N GLY A 9 12.67 -13.78 -16.56
CA GLY A 9 11.68 -14.77 -16.11
C GLY A 9 11.00 -14.44 -14.76
N TRP A 10 11.03 -13.16 -14.35
CA TRP A 10 10.57 -12.69 -13.04
C TRP A 10 9.11 -13.06 -12.76
N THR A 11 8.29 -13.16 -13.81
CA THR A 11 6.88 -13.55 -13.71
C THR A 11 6.73 -14.94 -13.11
N GLY A 12 7.58 -15.90 -13.49
CA GLY A 12 7.52 -17.27 -12.97
C GLY A 12 7.80 -17.32 -11.46
N GLU A 13 8.87 -16.66 -11.03
CA GLU A 13 9.26 -16.59 -9.61
C GLU A 13 8.23 -15.81 -8.78
N ALA A 14 7.73 -14.68 -9.29
CA ALA A 14 6.67 -13.91 -8.64
C ALA A 14 5.38 -14.72 -8.50
N ILE A 15 4.92 -15.40 -9.55
CA ILE A 15 3.73 -16.25 -9.52
C ILE A 15 3.91 -17.37 -8.51
N SER A 16 5.05 -18.07 -8.55
CA SER A 16 5.36 -19.17 -7.64
C SER A 16 5.32 -18.70 -6.18
N PHE A 17 5.97 -17.57 -5.89
CA PHE A 17 5.98 -16.97 -4.57
C PHE A 17 4.57 -16.61 -4.10
N LEU A 18 3.79 -15.90 -4.91
CA LEU A 18 2.42 -15.48 -4.58
C LEU A 18 1.54 -16.69 -4.27
N ARG A 19 1.53 -17.72 -5.13
CA ARG A 19 0.71 -18.92 -4.93
C ARG A 19 1.00 -19.66 -3.63
N GLN A 20 2.25 -19.64 -3.18
CA GLN A 20 2.70 -20.34 -1.97
C GLN A 20 2.48 -19.52 -0.69
N ASN A 21 2.33 -18.20 -0.80
CA ASN A 21 2.35 -17.29 0.36
C ASN A 21 1.03 -16.57 0.62
N ILE A 22 0.05 -16.67 -0.29
CA ILE A 22 -1.32 -16.22 -0.04
C ILE A 22 -2.10 -17.37 0.63
N PRO A 23 -2.93 -17.11 1.67
CA PRO A 23 -3.72 -18.14 2.34
C PRO A 23 -4.66 -18.84 1.38
N LEU A 24 -4.79 -20.16 1.52
CA LEU A 24 -5.77 -20.94 0.76
C LEU A 24 -7.18 -20.65 1.28
N ALA A 25 -8.16 -20.61 0.38
CA ALA A 25 -9.56 -20.49 0.74
C ALA A 25 -10.03 -21.73 1.52
N LEU A 26 -10.84 -21.54 2.56
CA LEU A 26 -11.28 -22.63 3.45
C LEU A 26 -12.22 -23.65 2.77
N ARG A 27 -12.88 -23.27 1.67
CA ARG A 27 -13.99 -24.04 1.08
C ARG A 27 -13.83 -24.34 -0.42
N ASP A 28 -12.89 -23.70 -1.10
CA ASP A 28 -12.72 -23.76 -2.54
C ASP A 28 -11.24 -23.89 -2.93
N ASP A 29 -10.98 -24.37 -4.14
CA ASP A 29 -9.66 -24.30 -4.75
C ASP A 29 -9.31 -22.84 -5.06
N GLY A 30 -8.48 -22.20 -4.24
CA GLY A 30 -8.03 -20.84 -4.47
C GLY A 30 -7.43 -20.16 -3.25
N TRP A 31 -7.40 -18.84 -3.30
CA TRP A 31 -6.76 -17.97 -2.34
C TRP A 31 -7.76 -17.00 -1.72
N GLU A 32 -7.56 -16.65 -0.45
CA GLU A 32 -8.43 -15.73 0.29
C GLU A 32 -7.71 -14.39 0.56
N HIS A 33 -8.45 -13.28 0.50
CA HIS A 33 -7.97 -11.96 0.90
C HIS A 33 -7.60 -11.90 2.39
N ALA A 34 -8.19 -12.78 3.22
CA ALA A 34 -8.00 -12.85 4.66
C ALA A 34 -8.13 -11.48 5.38
N CYS A 35 -8.88 -10.55 4.79
CA CYS A 35 -8.98 -9.15 5.21
C CYS A 35 -7.61 -8.46 5.44
N SER A 36 -6.57 -8.88 4.72
CA SER A 36 -5.22 -8.34 4.82
C SER A 36 -4.76 -7.75 3.50
N SER A 37 -4.14 -6.57 3.53
CA SER A 37 -3.73 -5.85 2.33
C SER A 37 -2.75 -6.63 1.47
N GLY A 38 -1.78 -7.33 2.08
CA GLY A 38 -0.80 -8.12 1.33
C GLY A 38 -1.43 -9.31 0.61
N ASP A 39 -2.46 -9.91 1.19
CA ASP A 39 -3.16 -11.06 0.61
C ASP A 39 -4.11 -10.62 -0.50
N GLN A 40 -4.86 -9.52 -0.29
CA GLN A 40 -5.69 -8.90 -1.31
C GLN A 40 -4.86 -8.44 -2.51
N MET A 41 -3.75 -7.74 -2.29
CA MET A 41 -2.84 -7.34 -3.37
C MET A 41 -2.22 -8.56 -4.05
N GLY A 42 -1.90 -9.62 -3.30
CA GLY A 42 -1.39 -10.88 -3.86
C GLY A 42 -2.40 -11.55 -4.80
N CYS A 43 -3.66 -11.63 -4.41
CA CYS A 43 -4.76 -12.11 -5.26
C CYS A 43 -4.89 -11.24 -6.52
N ALA A 44 -4.91 -9.91 -6.37
CA ALA A 44 -4.96 -8.97 -7.50
C ALA A 44 -3.76 -9.15 -8.45
N ALA A 45 -2.56 -9.40 -7.92
CA ALA A 45 -1.36 -9.68 -8.71
C ALA A 45 -1.48 -10.99 -9.49
N LEU A 46 -2.01 -12.07 -8.89
CA LEU A 46 -2.27 -13.32 -9.60
C LEU A 46 -3.31 -13.15 -10.71
N VAL A 47 -4.34 -12.35 -10.49
CA VAL A 47 -5.34 -12.00 -11.50
C VAL A 47 -4.70 -11.20 -12.64
N ALA A 48 -3.93 -10.16 -12.31
CA ALA A 48 -3.23 -9.32 -13.27
C ALA A 48 -2.16 -10.09 -14.08
N LEU A 49 -1.57 -11.13 -13.51
CA LEU A 49 -0.65 -12.04 -14.21
C LEU A 49 -1.37 -13.17 -14.98
N GLY A 50 -2.71 -13.10 -15.08
CA GLY A 50 -3.53 -14.05 -15.82
C GLY A 50 -3.58 -15.46 -15.22
N GLN A 51 -3.22 -15.60 -13.95
CA GLN A 51 -3.16 -16.88 -13.24
C GLN A 51 -4.46 -17.22 -12.50
N ALA A 52 -5.27 -16.20 -12.20
CA ALA A 52 -6.47 -16.35 -11.40
C ALA A 52 -7.63 -15.47 -11.90
N THR A 53 -8.83 -15.75 -11.42
CA THR A 53 -10.01 -14.89 -11.57
C THR A 53 -10.40 -14.41 -10.18
N GLU A 54 -10.65 -13.10 -10.07
CA GLU A 54 -11.04 -12.46 -8.82
C GLU A 54 -12.41 -12.96 -8.34
N THR A 55 -12.56 -13.06 -7.03
CA THR A 55 -13.83 -13.31 -6.34
C THR A 55 -14.02 -12.22 -5.28
N ASP A 56 -15.21 -12.12 -4.70
CA ASP A 56 -15.51 -11.11 -3.66
C ASP A 56 -14.56 -11.18 -2.45
N TRP A 57 -13.98 -12.36 -2.19
CA TRP A 57 -13.16 -12.63 -1.00
C TRP A 57 -11.79 -13.18 -1.33
N GLY A 58 -11.36 -13.17 -2.59
CA GLY A 58 -10.15 -13.86 -2.98
C GLY A 58 -9.89 -13.95 -4.48
N ALA A 59 -9.23 -15.02 -4.87
CA ALA A 59 -9.05 -15.38 -6.27
C ALA A 59 -9.00 -16.89 -6.45
N VAL A 60 -9.53 -17.38 -7.58
CA VAL A 60 -9.51 -18.81 -7.93
C VAL A 60 -8.60 -19.07 -9.13
N PRO A 61 -7.85 -20.19 -9.17
CA PRO A 61 -6.94 -20.48 -10.28
C PRO A 61 -7.68 -20.59 -11.61
N ARG A 62 -7.09 -20.06 -12.69
CA ARG A 62 -7.59 -20.31 -14.05
C ARG A 62 -7.12 -21.67 -14.55
N LYS A 63 -8.04 -22.42 -15.18
CA LYS A 63 -7.70 -23.68 -15.88
C LYS A 63 -6.70 -23.44 -17.02
N ASP A 64 -6.89 -22.37 -17.78
CA ASP A 64 -6.02 -21.96 -18.89
C ASP A 64 -5.14 -20.76 -18.47
N ALA A 65 -4.39 -20.90 -17.38
CA ALA A 65 -3.52 -19.84 -16.89
C ALA A 65 -2.46 -19.45 -17.94
N ARG A 66 -2.45 -18.18 -18.34
CA ARG A 66 -1.52 -17.62 -19.35
C ARG A 66 -1.15 -16.19 -18.95
N LEU A 67 0.11 -15.84 -19.15
CA LEU A 67 0.55 -14.46 -18.96
C LEU A 67 -0.18 -13.55 -19.97
N PRO A 68 -0.65 -12.36 -19.55
CA PRO A 68 -1.21 -11.40 -20.47
C PRO A 68 -0.12 -10.75 -21.33
N ASP A 69 -0.54 -10.23 -22.48
CA ASP A 69 0.25 -9.34 -23.32
C ASP A 69 -0.58 -8.06 -23.58
N PRO A 70 -0.18 -6.89 -23.08
CA PRO A 70 1.06 -6.62 -22.33
C PRO A 70 1.02 -7.11 -20.87
N LEU A 71 2.20 -7.33 -20.29
CA LEU A 71 2.34 -7.69 -18.88
C LEU A 71 1.89 -6.55 -17.94
N PRO A 72 1.44 -6.88 -16.71
CA PRO A 72 1.23 -5.89 -15.68
C PRO A 72 2.54 -5.16 -15.35
N ARG A 73 2.39 -3.98 -14.74
CA ARG A 73 3.53 -3.16 -14.35
C ARG A 73 4.45 -3.91 -13.37
N TRP A 74 5.74 -3.96 -13.70
CA TRP A 74 6.73 -4.69 -12.90
C TRP A 74 6.89 -4.11 -11.49
N ASP A 75 6.91 -2.79 -11.35
CA ASP A 75 7.09 -2.09 -10.08
C ASP A 75 5.93 -2.40 -9.11
N ASP A 76 4.72 -2.45 -9.62
CA ASP A 76 3.53 -2.82 -8.85
C ASP A 76 3.56 -4.28 -8.35
N ILE A 77 3.97 -5.22 -9.21
CA ILE A 77 4.15 -6.62 -8.79
C ILE A 77 5.27 -6.73 -7.77
N ALA A 78 6.40 -6.07 -7.99
CA ALA A 78 7.53 -6.07 -7.08
C ALA A 78 7.15 -5.52 -5.69
N THR A 79 6.44 -4.39 -5.64
CA THR A 79 5.90 -3.82 -4.38
C THR A 79 4.96 -4.80 -3.68
N THR A 80 4.09 -5.47 -4.44
CA THR A 80 3.16 -6.47 -3.89
C THR A 80 3.89 -7.67 -3.30
N VAL A 81 4.85 -8.23 -4.04
CA VAL A 81 5.66 -9.38 -3.62
C VAL A 81 6.47 -9.06 -2.36
N VAL A 82 7.11 -7.89 -2.31
CA VAL A 82 7.89 -7.44 -1.15
C VAL A 82 6.99 -7.18 0.06
N GLY A 83 5.82 -6.55 -0.14
CA GLY A 83 4.83 -6.31 0.92
C GLY A 83 4.31 -7.62 1.53
N LEU A 84 3.92 -8.58 0.68
CA LEU A 84 3.50 -9.91 1.14
C LEU A 84 4.64 -10.65 1.85
N ALA A 85 5.86 -10.61 1.31
CA ALA A 85 7.02 -11.21 1.95
C ALA A 85 7.31 -10.65 3.34
N TRP A 86 7.16 -9.33 3.51
CA TRP A 86 7.31 -8.69 4.80
C TRP A 86 6.22 -9.15 5.79
N GLN A 87 4.96 -9.21 5.35
CA GLN A 87 3.85 -9.74 6.14
C GLN A 87 4.09 -11.21 6.57
N ARG A 88 4.70 -12.01 5.69
CA ARG A 88 5.03 -13.43 5.94
C ARG A 88 6.38 -13.63 6.66
N ARG A 89 7.08 -12.56 7.04
CA ARG A 89 8.44 -12.59 7.63
C ARG A 89 9.46 -13.33 6.76
N ALA A 90 9.26 -13.33 5.44
CA ALA A 90 10.23 -13.82 4.47
C ALA A 90 11.34 -12.78 4.20
N VAL A 91 11.12 -11.52 4.59
CA VAL A 91 12.13 -10.46 4.64
C VAL A 91 12.01 -9.65 5.93
N ASP A 92 13.14 -9.38 6.56
CA ASP A 92 13.29 -8.47 7.69
C ASP A 92 14.14 -7.27 7.26
N PHE A 93 13.56 -6.08 7.25
CA PHE A 93 14.32 -4.84 7.08
C PHE A 93 15.05 -4.48 8.37
N ARG A 94 16.33 -4.14 8.27
CA ARG A 94 17.23 -3.94 9.41
C ARG A 94 17.62 -2.47 9.53
N SER A 95 17.81 -2.03 10.77
CA SER A 95 18.41 -0.73 11.07
C SER A 95 19.82 -0.63 10.47
N ALA A 96 20.39 0.57 10.39
CA ALA A 96 21.72 0.78 9.82
C ALA A 96 22.83 -0.03 10.53
N ASP A 97 22.66 -0.31 11.83
CA ASP A 97 23.54 -1.15 12.65
C ASP A 97 23.28 -2.67 12.49
N GLY A 98 22.33 -3.05 11.63
CA GLY A 98 21.93 -4.44 11.39
C GLY A 98 20.90 -5.00 12.38
N SER A 99 20.49 -4.22 13.39
CA SER A 99 19.51 -4.63 14.40
C SER A 99 18.10 -4.77 13.83
N VAL A 100 17.25 -5.53 14.53
CA VAL A 100 15.82 -5.64 14.24
C VAL A 100 15.12 -4.43 14.86
N TRP A 101 14.33 -3.70 14.07
CA TRP A 101 13.53 -2.62 14.60
C TRP A 101 12.42 -3.14 15.53
N VAL A 102 12.29 -2.54 16.71
CA VAL A 102 11.25 -2.87 17.70
C VAL A 102 10.37 -1.63 17.90
N PRO A 103 9.03 -1.73 17.73
CA PRO A 103 8.14 -0.61 18.01
C PRO A 103 8.23 -0.16 19.47
N PRO A 104 8.15 1.15 19.75
CA PRO A 104 8.24 1.68 21.11
C PRO A 104 7.11 1.24 22.05
N TYR A 105 6.00 0.68 21.54
CA TYR A 105 4.79 0.38 22.33
C TYR A 105 4.72 -1.05 22.91
N ARG A 106 5.74 -1.90 22.75
CA ARG A 106 5.72 -3.26 23.32
C ARG A 106 6.55 -3.42 24.60
N GLN A 107 6.55 -2.38 25.44
CA GLN A 107 7.05 -2.42 26.82
C GLN A 107 5.87 -2.22 27.79
N ALA A 108 4.89 -3.13 27.77
CA ALA A 108 3.84 -3.18 28.80
C ALA A 108 4.27 -4.03 30.01
N ASP A 109 5.37 -4.76 29.87
CA ASP A 109 5.99 -5.61 30.87
C ASP A 109 7.50 -5.39 30.80
N GLY A 110 8.09 -4.79 31.84
CA GLY A 110 9.49 -4.38 31.94
C GLY A 110 10.53 -5.52 31.93
N GLY A 111 10.28 -6.60 31.18
CA GLY A 111 11.25 -7.63 30.88
C GLY A 111 11.79 -7.44 29.46
N LEU A 112 13.09 -7.17 29.33
CA LEU A 112 13.79 -7.51 28.09
C LEU A 112 13.61 -9.02 27.88
N ARG A 113 12.73 -9.41 26.96
CA ARG A 113 12.89 -10.70 26.29
C ARG A 113 14.13 -10.57 25.42
N HIS A 114 15.29 -10.82 26.02
CA HIS A 114 16.48 -11.15 25.27
C HIS A 114 16.12 -12.32 24.36
N ALA A 115 16.12 -12.09 23.05
CA ALA A 115 16.23 -13.19 22.12
C ALA A 115 17.51 -13.94 22.51
N GLU A 116 17.39 -15.24 22.80
CA GLU A 116 18.49 -16.09 23.31
C GLU A 116 19.66 -16.24 22.32
N SER A 117 19.59 -15.59 21.16
CA SER A 117 20.68 -15.41 20.22
C SER A 117 20.52 -14.09 19.44
N PRO A 118 21.61 -13.39 19.11
CA PRO A 118 21.55 -12.23 18.23
C PRO A 118 20.89 -12.64 16.91
N PRO A 119 19.97 -11.82 16.37
CA PRO A 119 19.30 -12.17 15.14
C PRO A 119 20.36 -12.33 14.03
N PRO A 120 20.16 -13.28 13.10
CA PRO A 120 21.14 -13.53 12.05
C PRO A 120 21.42 -12.25 11.25
N SER A 121 22.69 -12.11 10.84
CA SER A 121 23.17 -10.95 10.10
C SER A 121 22.38 -10.71 8.80
N PRO A 122 22.28 -9.45 8.34
CA PRO A 122 21.74 -9.14 7.02
C PRO A 122 22.45 -9.94 5.91
N ASN A 123 21.69 -10.40 4.92
CA ASN A 123 22.22 -11.02 3.70
C ASN A 123 21.95 -10.19 2.43
N ILE A 124 21.39 -8.98 2.61
CA ILE A 124 21.26 -7.94 1.62
C ILE A 124 21.85 -6.67 2.23
N ALA A 125 22.97 -6.22 1.67
CA ALA A 125 23.66 -5.00 2.07
C ALA A 125 22.86 -3.75 1.66
N ALA A 126 23.08 -2.67 2.41
CA ALA A 126 22.58 -1.35 2.07
C ALA A 126 23.10 -0.90 0.70
N GLY A 127 22.31 -0.11 -0.02
CA GLY A 127 22.65 0.38 -1.37
C GLY A 127 21.58 1.33 -1.90
N HIS A 128 21.96 2.29 -2.74
CA HIS A 128 21.03 3.25 -3.36
C HIS A 128 20.12 4.00 -2.37
N GLY A 129 20.66 4.41 -1.21
CA GLY A 129 19.89 5.10 -0.16
C GLY A 129 18.97 4.18 0.66
N LEU A 130 19.02 2.86 0.44
CA LEU A 130 18.25 1.86 1.16
C LEU A 130 19.09 1.18 2.25
N GLY A 131 18.45 0.88 3.38
CA GLY A 131 19.09 0.19 4.50
C GLY A 131 19.31 -1.31 4.26
N PRO A 132 20.02 -2.01 5.15
CA PRO A 132 20.25 -3.45 5.01
C PRO A 132 18.98 -4.26 5.28
N ALA A 133 18.94 -5.49 4.77
CA ALA A 133 17.85 -6.43 5.03
C ALA A 133 18.33 -7.88 5.10
N ARG A 134 17.45 -8.72 5.63
CA ARG A 134 17.63 -10.17 5.63
C ARG A 134 16.44 -10.84 4.96
N ALA A 135 16.67 -11.53 3.86
CA ALA A 135 15.68 -12.38 3.21
C ALA A 135 15.94 -13.86 3.53
N VAL A 136 14.88 -14.67 3.64
CA VAL A 136 15.04 -16.14 3.63
C VAL A 136 15.59 -16.60 2.27
N PRO A 137 16.35 -17.71 2.18
CA PRO A 137 17.02 -18.11 0.94
C PRO A 137 16.11 -18.19 -0.28
N GLY A 138 14.90 -18.76 -0.13
CA GLY A 138 13.93 -18.84 -1.22
C GLY A 138 13.46 -17.47 -1.70
N PHE A 139 13.22 -16.52 -0.80
CA PHE A 139 12.79 -15.17 -1.16
C PHE A 139 13.93 -14.33 -1.76
N LEU A 140 15.18 -14.58 -1.36
CA LEU A 140 16.34 -13.93 -1.98
C LEU A 140 16.44 -14.24 -3.48
N LEU A 141 16.08 -15.46 -3.91
CA LEU A 141 16.01 -15.82 -5.33
C LEU A 141 14.92 -15.01 -6.06
N VAL A 142 13.76 -14.83 -5.44
CA VAL A 142 12.67 -14.00 -5.98
C VAL A 142 13.10 -12.54 -6.13
N LEU A 143 13.78 -11.98 -5.12
CA LEU A 143 14.32 -10.61 -5.18
C LEU A 143 15.35 -10.44 -6.31
N LYS A 144 16.21 -11.43 -6.53
CA LYS A 144 17.17 -11.43 -7.65
C LYS A 144 16.47 -11.55 -9.00
N ALA A 145 15.48 -12.43 -9.12
CA ALA A 145 14.70 -12.59 -10.35
C ALA A 145 13.93 -11.31 -10.71
N LEU A 146 13.39 -10.61 -9.70
CA LEU A 146 12.78 -9.29 -9.87
C LEU A 146 13.81 -8.20 -10.20
N GLY A 147 15.11 -8.43 -10.06
CA GLY A 147 16.15 -7.41 -10.28
C GLY A 147 16.25 -6.39 -9.13
N LEU A 148 15.74 -6.72 -7.94
CA LEU A 148 15.81 -5.86 -6.76
C LEU A 148 17.13 -6.05 -5.99
N VAL A 149 17.80 -7.19 -6.15
CA VAL A 149 19.09 -7.48 -5.53
C VAL A 149 20.09 -7.83 -6.62
N ASP A 150 21.25 -7.17 -6.57
CA ASP A 150 22.41 -7.48 -7.41
C ASP A 150 23.65 -7.74 -6.53
N GLY A 151 24.36 -8.83 -6.81
CA GLY A 151 25.42 -9.33 -5.94
C GLY A 151 24.94 -9.56 -4.50
N ALA A 152 25.46 -8.75 -3.58
CA ALA A 152 25.20 -8.84 -2.14
C ALA A 152 24.31 -7.69 -1.61
N GLY A 153 23.84 -6.77 -2.45
CA GLY A 153 23.12 -5.57 -2.00
C GLY A 153 21.86 -5.25 -2.82
N TRP A 154 21.13 -4.23 -2.38
CA TRP A 154 20.03 -3.68 -3.17
C TRP A 154 20.53 -3.14 -4.50
N ALA A 155 19.79 -3.40 -5.57
CA ALA A 155 20.02 -2.85 -6.90
C ALA A 155 19.24 -1.53 -7.08
N ALA A 156 19.63 -0.71 -8.06
CA ALA A 156 19.00 0.60 -8.31
C ALA A 156 17.46 0.53 -8.48
N PRO A 157 16.87 -0.46 -9.19
CA PRO A 157 15.41 -0.56 -9.31
C PRO A 157 14.68 -0.79 -7.98
N ALA A 158 15.37 -1.31 -6.95
CA ALA A 158 14.78 -1.54 -5.63
C ALA A 158 14.38 -0.26 -4.92
N GLU A 159 15.03 0.86 -5.24
CA GLU A 159 14.71 2.15 -4.61
C GLU A 159 13.26 2.55 -4.84
N ALA A 160 12.79 2.51 -6.10
CA ALA A 160 11.41 2.86 -6.43
C ALA A 160 10.38 1.96 -5.75
N VAL A 161 10.69 0.65 -5.62
CA VAL A 161 9.82 -0.33 -4.96
C VAL A 161 9.79 -0.09 -3.45
N LEU A 162 10.95 0.11 -2.82
CA LEU A 162 11.06 0.24 -1.37
C LEU A 162 10.66 1.62 -0.84
N TRP A 163 10.68 2.65 -1.68
CA TRP A 163 10.01 3.93 -1.40
C TRP A 163 8.51 3.80 -1.23
N ARG A 164 7.89 2.79 -1.86
CA ARG A 164 6.46 2.46 -1.70
C ARG A 164 6.19 1.48 -0.56
N VAL A 165 7.20 0.75 -0.09
CA VAL A 165 7.06 -0.14 1.08
C VAL A 165 7.34 0.62 2.37
N GLN A 166 8.28 1.57 2.33
CA GLN A 166 8.78 2.36 3.47
C GLN A 166 9.00 1.55 4.76
N PRO A 167 10.01 0.66 4.77
CA PRO A 167 10.32 -0.08 5.99
C PRO A 167 10.61 0.84 7.16
N ARG A 168 9.86 0.69 8.26
CA ARG A 168 10.01 1.52 9.47
C ARG A 168 11.43 1.50 10.04
N ALA A 169 12.14 0.37 9.88
CA ALA A 169 13.52 0.21 10.32
C ALA A 169 14.49 1.22 9.68
N TRP A 170 14.12 1.81 8.55
CA TRP A 170 14.98 2.72 7.80
C TRP A 170 14.62 4.19 7.99
N ALA A 171 13.46 4.50 8.58
CA ALA A 171 12.98 5.87 8.79
C ALA A 171 13.14 6.75 7.53
N LEU A 172 12.74 6.23 6.36
CA LEU A 172 12.89 6.94 5.09
C LEU A 172 12.04 8.22 5.09
N ASP A 173 12.69 9.38 5.00
CA ASP A 173 12.03 10.66 4.73
C ASP A 173 11.95 10.89 3.22
N VAL A 174 10.93 10.32 2.59
CA VAL A 174 10.68 10.56 1.15
C VAL A 174 10.23 11.99 0.88
N THR A 175 9.66 12.70 1.87
CA THR A 175 9.10 14.04 1.68
C THR A 175 10.16 15.12 1.61
N GLY A 176 11.30 14.89 2.29
CA GLY A 176 12.49 15.74 2.23
C GLY A 176 13.36 15.55 0.97
N ASP A 177 13.12 14.53 0.15
CA ASP A 177 13.93 14.27 -1.06
C ASP A 177 13.51 15.19 -2.23
N ALA A 178 14.50 15.76 -2.92
CA ALA A 178 14.28 16.66 -4.06
C ALA A 178 13.47 16.00 -5.19
N ARG A 179 13.66 14.70 -5.43
CA ARG A 179 12.94 13.94 -6.47
C ARG A 179 11.45 13.84 -6.14
N PHE A 180 11.10 13.76 -4.85
CA PHE A 180 9.71 13.80 -4.42
C PHE A 180 9.13 15.18 -4.67
N ALA A 181 9.83 16.26 -4.28
CA ALA A 181 9.36 17.64 -4.52
C ALA A 181 9.11 17.93 -6.01
N GLU A 182 10.01 17.46 -6.89
CA GLU A 182 9.86 17.51 -8.35
C GLU A 182 8.65 16.70 -8.83
N ALA A 183 8.46 15.49 -8.30
CA ALA A 183 7.31 14.65 -8.65
C ALA A 183 5.98 15.29 -8.21
N VAL A 184 5.92 15.96 -7.06
CA VAL A 184 4.73 16.73 -6.65
C VAL A 184 4.48 17.87 -7.63
N ALA A 185 5.52 18.63 -8.01
CA ALA A 185 5.38 19.74 -8.95
C ALA A 185 4.84 19.27 -10.31
N ARG A 186 5.41 18.17 -10.85
CA ARG A 186 4.92 17.52 -12.07
C ARG A 186 3.47 17.08 -11.92
N THR A 187 3.14 16.37 -10.84
CA THR A 187 1.79 15.83 -10.61
C THR A 187 0.74 16.95 -10.54
N VAL A 188 1.05 18.06 -9.86
CA VAL A 188 0.18 19.25 -9.81
C VAL A 188 -0.01 19.86 -11.20
N ALA A 189 1.09 20.06 -11.95
CA ALA A 189 1.07 20.66 -13.27
C ALA A 189 0.29 19.82 -14.30
N THR A 190 0.35 18.49 -14.18
CA THR A 190 -0.29 17.56 -15.13
C THR A 190 -1.61 16.97 -14.63
N THR A 191 -2.18 17.47 -13.53
CA THR A 191 -3.43 16.93 -12.97
C THR A 191 -4.58 17.07 -13.97
N PRO A 192 -5.18 15.95 -14.44
CA PRO A 192 -6.33 16.02 -15.34
C PRO A 192 -7.52 16.72 -14.69
N ASP A 193 -8.27 17.51 -15.46
CA ASP A 193 -9.41 18.28 -14.93
C ASP A 193 -10.44 17.43 -14.20
N ALA A 194 -10.71 16.22 -14.69
CA ALA A 194 -11.61 15.29 -14.04
C ALA A 194 -11.11 14.88 -12.64
N ILE A 195 -9.80 14.66 -12.50
CA ILE A 195 -9.15 14.34 -11.22
C ILE A 195 -9.13 15.58 -10.32
N ARG A 196 -8.79 16.76 -10.85
CA ARG A 196 -8.82 18.01 -10.09
C ARG A 196 -10.21 18.30 -9.52
N ARG A 197 -11.26 18.14 -10.32
CA ARG A 197 -12.65 18.27 -9.86
C ARG A 197 -12.99 17.25 -8.79
N GLU A 198 -12.56 16.01 -8.96
CA GLU A 198 -12.80 14.97 -7.97
C GLU A 198 -12.11 15.27 -6.64
N ILE A 199 -10.83 15.67 -6.67
CA ILE A 199 -10.11 16.12 -5.46
C ILE A 199 -10.86 17.27 -4.80
N GLY A 200 -11.26 18.30 -5.58
CA GLY A 200 -12.04 19.44 -5.10
C GLY A 200 -13.34 19.04 -4.39
N ARG A 201 -14.05 18.03 -4.92
CA ARG A 201 -15.26 17.47 -4.30
C ARG A 201 -14.96 16.78 -2.97
N GLN A 202 -13.83 16.09 -2.84
CA GLN A 202 -13.52 15.36 -1.61
C GLN A 202 -13.01 16.28 -0.49
N VAL A 203 -12.26 17.33 -0.83
CA VAL A 203 -11.71 18.27 0.16
C VAL A 203 -12.72 19.30 0.66
N THR A 204 -13.82 19.49 -0.07
CA THR A 204 -14.92 20.39 0.34
C THR A 204 -15.90 19.62 1.20
N ILE A 205 -15.94 19.92 2.51
CA ILE A 205 -16.89 19.31 3.44
C ILE A 205 -17.95 20.34 3.82
N SER A 206 -19.16 20.13 3.29
CA SER A 206 -20.32 20.98 3.53
C SER A 206 -21.07 20.59 4.81
N ASP A 207 -21.93 21.47 5.30
CA ASP A 207 -22.86 21.13 6.38
C ASP A 207 -23.87 20.04 5.99
N ASP A 208 -24.20 19.94 4.70
CA ASP A 208 -25.07 18.89 4.16
C ASP A 208 -24.41 17.52 4.22
N ASP A 209 -23.10 17.42 3.96
CA ASP A 209 -22.34 16.18 4.14
C ASP A 209 -22.42 15.70 5.60
N VAL A 210 -22.24 16.62 6.55
CA VAL A 210 -22.30 16.32 7.98
C VAL A 210 -23.72 15.93 8.40
N ASN A 211 -24.74 16.63 7.91
CA ASN A 211 -26.15 16.33 8.18
C ASN A 211 -26.53 14.95 7.61
N ALA A 212 -26.10 14.63 6.39
CA ALA A 212 -26.34 13.33 5.77
C ALA A 212 -25.66 12.20 6.55
N ALA A 213 -24.44 12.42 7.04
CA ALA A 213 -23.72 11.43 7.84
C ALA A 213 -24.37 11.24 9.23
N LEU A 214 -24.84 12.32 9.87
CA LEU A 214 -25.65 12.24 11.11
C LEU A 214 -26.95 11.44 10.87
N ALA A 215 -27.68 11.74 9.80
CA ALA A 215 -28.91 11.03 9.45
C ALA A 215 -28.66 9.53 9.17
N LYS A 216 -27.56 9.20 8.50
CA LYS A 216 -27.16 7.79 8.28
C LYS A 216 -26.83 7.09 9.60
N ALA A 217 -26.11 7.75 10.50
CA ALA A 217 -25.80 7.20 11.82
C ALA A 217 -27.05 7.03 12.71
N GLU A 218 -28.02 7.94 12.60
CA GLU A 218 -29.35 7.83 13.23
C GLU A 218 -30.11 6.60 12.69
N ALA A 219 -30.17 6.45 11.37
CA ALA A 219 -30.85 5.35 10.69
C ALA A 219 -30.24 4.00 11.06
N TRP A 220 -28.91 3.88 11.02
CA TRP A 220 -28.22 2.67 11.45
C TRP A 220 -28.49 2.32 12.92
N ARG A 221 -28.53 3.32 13.81
CA ARG A 221 -28.89 3.10 15.24
C ARG A 221 -30.32 2.62 15.42
N ARG A 222 -31.26 3.10 14.60
CA ARG A 222 -32.64 2.62 14.60
C ARG A 222 -32.71 1.16 14.12
N GLU A 223 -32.10 0.85 12.98
CA GLU A 223 -32.05 -0.52 12.44
C GLU A 223 -31.38 -1.50 13.41
N PHE A 224 -30.28 -1.09 14.05
CA PHE A 224 -29.60 -1.90 15.06
C PHE A 224 -30.50 -2.22 16.26
N ARG A 225 -31.27 -1.22 16.73
CA ARG A 225 -32.25 -1.40 17.81
C ARG A 225 -33.36 -2.36 17.41
N GLU A 226 -33.91 -2.22 16.22
CA GLU A 226 -34.96 -3.09 15.70
C GLU A 226 -34.48 -4.55 15.61
N ARG A 227 -33.22 -4.76 15.20
CA ARG A 227 -32.64 -6.09 15.04
C ARG A 227 -32.25 -6.77 16.36
N THR A 228 -31.75 -6.01 17.33
CA THR A 228 -31.15 -6.57 18.57
C THR A 228 -31.99 -6.36 19.82
N GLY A 229 -33.04 -5.52 19.76
CA GLY A 229 -33.83 -5.12 20.93
C GLY A 229 -33.12 -4.12 21.86
N HIS A 230 -31.87 -3.77 21.57
CA HIS A 230 -31.04 -2.89 22.39
C HIS A 230 -30.36 -1.82 21.53
N GLY A 231 -30.09 -0.66 22.12
CA GLY A 231 -29.27 0.38 21.48
C GLY A 231 -27.81 -0.05 21.39
N PRO A 232 -27.04 0.44 20.40
CA PRO A 232 -25.59 0.32 20.48
C PRO A 232 -25.09 1.07 21.72
N GLU A 233 -24.09 0.52 22.41
CA GLU A 233 -23.55 1.06 23.66
C GLU A 233 -22.80 2.40 23.50
N PHE A 234 -22.55 2.82 22.27
CA PHE A 234 -21.82 4.04 21.97
C PHE A 234 -22.74 5.27 21.93
N ARG A 235 -22.30 6.37 22.56
CA ARG A 235 -23.02 7.65 22.56
C ARG A 235 -23.18 8.23 21.15
N ALA A 236 -24.13 9.14 21.01
CA ALA A 236 -24.24 9.97 19.81
C ALA A 236 -22.96 10.77 19.58
N ARG A 237 -22.50 10.79 18.32
CA ARG A 237 -21.41 11.66 17.88
C ARG A 237 -21.89 13.10 17.79
N THR A 238 -21.03 14.02 18.20
CA THR A 238 -21.25 15.46 18.02
C THR A 238 -21.10 15.84 16.55
N ARG A 239 -21.56 17.04 16.17
CA ARG A 239 -21.38 17.57 14.81
C ARG A 239 -19.90 17.65 14.41
N ALA A 240 -19.03 18.06 15.34
CA ALA A 240 -17.59 18.16 15.11
C ALA A 240 -16.95 16.78 14.87
N GLU A 241 -17.31 15.79 15.69
CA GLU A 241 -16.84 14.41 15.49
C GLU A 241 -17.31 13.84 14.15
N MET A 242 -18.58 14.08 13.79
CA MET A 242 -19.09 13.64 12.49
C MET A 242 -18.39 14.35 11.33
N ARG A 243 -18.04 15.63 11.49
CA ARG A 243 -17.26 16.36 10.48
C ARG A 243 -15.88 15.73 10.29
N LEU A 244 -15.22 15.33 11.38
CA LEU A 244 -13.97 14.59 11.32
C LEU A 244 -14.17 13.23 10.62
N ASP A 245 -15.18 12.45 10.99
CA ASP A 245 -15.46 11.16 10.34
C ASP A 245 -15.69 11.28 8.83
N VAL A 246 -16.42 12.32 8.41
CA VAL A 246 -16.60 12.64 7.00
C VAL A 246 -15.24 12.94 6.38
N ALA A 247 -14.41 13.78 7.00
CA ALA A 247 -13.07 14.09 6.51
C ALA A 247 -12.22 12.82 6.32
N LEU A 248 -12.23 11.90 7.28
CA LEU A 248 -11.50 10.63 7.18
C LEU A 248 -12.01 9.74 6.04
N GLY A 249 -13.33 9.64 5.89
CA GLY A 249 -13.90 8.90 4.75
C GLY A 249 -13.61 9.55 3.39
N ARG A 250 -13.36 10.86 3.36
CA ARG A 250 -12.95 11.60 2.14
C ARG A 250 -11.45 11.42 1.87
N GLU A 251 -10.62 11.39 2.91
CA GLU A 251 -9.20 11.04 2.84
C GLU A 251 -9.01 9.66 2.20
N ASP A 252 -9.74 8.63 2.66
CA ASP A 252 -9.69 7.29 2.07
C ASP A 252 -10.04 7.31 0.57
N ARG A 253 -11.05 8.09 0.16
CA ARG A 253 -11.40 8.22 -1.28
C ARG A 253 -10.31 8.91 -2.07
N LEU A 254 -9.63 9.91 -1.49
CA LEU A 254 -8.49 10.56 -2.12
C LEU A 254 -7.33 9.58 -2.27
N ASP A 255 -7.00 8.83 -1.21
CA ASP A 255 -6.01 7.75 -1.22
C ASP A 255 -6.23 6.80 -2.42
N TRP A 256 -7.48 6.36 -2.61
CA TRP A 256 -7.88 5.51 -3.72
C TRP A 256 -7.62 6.09 -5.12
N LEU A 257 -7.70 7.42 -5.29
CA LEU A 257 -7.35 8.07 -6.57
C LEU A 257 -5.87 7.90 -6.89
N PHE A 258 -5.00 8.00 -5.88
CA PHE A 258 -3.56 7.88 -6.04
C PHE A 258 -3.12 6.42 -6.15
N TYR A 259 -3.67 5.50 -5.36
CA TYR A 259 -3.37 4.07 -5.44
C TYR A 259 -3.57 3.50 -6.85
N ARG A 260 -4.67 3.92 -7.51
CA ARG A 260 -5.07 3.44 -8.85
C ARG A 260 -4.46 4.23 -9.99
N GLY A 261 -4.18 5.50 -9.76
CA GLY A 261 -4.02 6.46 -10.86
C GLY A 261 -2.68 7.15 -10.93
N TRP A 262 -1.76 6.91 -9.99
CA TRP A 262 -0.53 7.68 -9.90
C TRP A 262 0.71 6.81 -9.63
N ARG A 263 1.85 7.15 -10.25
CA ARG A 263 3.16 6.55 -9.97
C ARG A 263 4.25 7.63 -9.92
N LEU A 264 5.30 7.39 -9.14
CA LEU A 264 6.36 8.38 -8.92
C LEU A 264 7.03 8.84 -10.23
N PRO A 265 7.47 7.96 -11.15
CA PRO A 265 8.11 8.40 -12.39
C PRO A 265 7.14 9.12 -13.35
N GLU A 266 5.95 8.57 -13.55
CA GLU A 266 5.01 9.01 -14.59
C GLU A 266 4.07 10.14 -14.15
N GLY A 267 3.78 10.26 -12.86
CA GLY A 267 2.67 11.09 -12.37
C GLY A 267 1.32 10.39 -12.57
N TRP A 268 0.33 11.11 -13.08
CA TRP A 268 -0.99 10.54 -13.39
C TRP A 268 -0.92 9.58 -14.58
N LEU A 269 -1.30 8.32 -14.35
CA LEU A 269 -1.30 7.27 -15.35
C LEU A 269 -2.35 7.53 -16.43
N THR A 270 -1.96 7.32 -17.68
CA THR A 270 -2.86 7.25 -18.84
C THR A 270 -3.79 6.03 -18.76
N PRO A 271 -4.89 5.98 -19.53
CA PRO A 271 -5.77 4.80 -19.55
C PRO A 271 -5.05 3.49 -19.87
N ALA A 272 -4.07 3.52 -20.79
CA ALA A 272 -3.28 2.35 -21.16
C ALA A 272 -2.31 1.88 -20.06
N GLU A 273 -1.77 2.82 -19.27
CA GLU A 273 -0.94 2.47 -18.12
C GLU A 273 -1.79 1.96 -16.96
N LYS A 274 -2.97 2.56 -16.74
CA LYS A 274 -3.92 2.11 -15.72
C LYS A 274 -4.39 0.68 -15.96
N SER A 275 -4.60 0.25 -17.20
CA SER A 275 -5.00 -1.13 -17.50
C SER A 275 -3.92 -2.17 -17.17
N ARG A 276 -2.67 -1.73 -16.94
CA ARG A 276 -1.55 -2.59 -16.53
C ARG A 276 -1.17 -2.40 -15.06
N ALA A 277 -1.73 -1.39 -14.40
CA ALA A 277 -1.38 -1.05 -13.03
C ALA A 277 -2.19 -1.89 -12.03
N LEU A 278 -1.57 -2.20 -10.90
CA LEU A 278 -2.28 -2.75 -9.75
C LEU A 278 -2.72 -1.64 -8.81
N GLU A 279 -3.80 -1.87 -8.11
CA GLU A 279 -4.21 -1.01 -7.02
C GLU A 279 -3.34 -1.34 -5.79
N ILE A 280 -2.29 -0.55 -5.56
CA ILE A 280 -1.39 -0.74 -4.41
C ILE A 280 -2.01 -0.06 -3.20
N PHE A 281 -2.76 -0.82 -2.39
CA PHE A 281 -3.46 -0.27 -1.22
C PHE A 281 -2.49 0.08 -0.10
N HIS A 282 -2.85 1.11 0.67
CA HIS A 282 -2.05 1.59 1.80
C HIS A 282 -0.62 1.98 1.45
N ASP A 283 -0.37 2.30 0.19
CA ASP A 283 0.92 2.78 -0.32
C ASP A 283 1.31 4.11 0.39
N PRO A 284 2.31 4.09 1.28
CA PRO A 284 2.74 5.29 2.00
C PRO A 284 3.27 6.39 1.07
N LEU A 285 3.88 6.04 -0.07
CA LEU A 285 4.36 7.02 -1.04
C LEU A 285 3.19 7.72 -1.73
N ALA A 286 2.17 6.96 -2.13
CA ALA A 286 0.96 7.52 -2.73
C ALA A 286 0.20 8.40 -1.74
N ARG A 287 0.14 8.02 -0.45
CA ARG A 287 -0.43 8.86 0.62
C ARG A 287 0.33 10.18 0.81
N ALA A 288 1.66 10.11 0.88
CA ALA A 288 2.49 11.32 0.98
C ALA A 288 2.29 12.24 -0.24
N MET A 289 2.26 11.66 -1.44
CA MET A 289 1.99 12.39 -2.68
C MET A 289 0.60 13.04 -2.67
N ARG A 290 -0.44 12.29 -2.25
CA ARG A 290 -1.80 12.82 -2.08
C ARG A 290 -1.79 14.04 -1.17
N GLY A 291 -1.21 13.94 0.02
CA GLY A 291 -1.15 15.06 0.99
C GLY A 291 -0.49 16.29 0.38
N ALA A 292 0.68 16.12 -0.25
CA ALA A 292 1.41 17.21 -0.87
C ALA A 292 0.67 17.86 -2.06
N VAL A 293 0.03 17.05 -2.92
CA VAL A 293 -0.74 17.55 -4.07
C VAL A 293 -2.00 18.27 -3.59
N VAL A 294 -2.74 17.70 -2.65
CA VAL A 294 -3.96 18.32 -2.08
C VAL A 294 -3.62 19.66 -1.44
N ALA A 295 -2.56 19.73 -0.63
CA ALA A 295 -2.13 20.98 0.01
C ALA A 295 -1.76 22.07 -1.01
N ARG A 296 -1.16 21.71 -2.16
CA ARG A 296 -0.82 22.66 -3.22
C ARG A 296 -2.02 23.09 -4.06
N LEU A 297 -2.95 22.17 -4.35
CA LEU A 297 -4.12 22.45 -5.18
C LEU A 297 -5.23 23.19 -4.42
N PHE A 298 -5.38 22.89 -3.13
CA PHE A 298 -6.46 23.37 -2.27
C PHE A 298 -5.90 23.77 -0.88
N PRO A 299 -5.17 24.88 -0.77
CA PRO A 299 -4.60 25.31 0.51
C PRO A 299 -5.69 25.62 1.55
N GLY A 300 -5.46 25.25 2.82
CA GLY A 300 -6.39 25.49 3.92
C GLY A 300 -7.64 24.61 3.91
N ASN A 301 -7.58 23.43 3.26
CA ASN A 301 -8.72 22.52 3.22
C ASN A 301 -8.79 21.67 4.51
N PRO A 302 -10.00 21.29 4.96
CA PRO A 302 -10.21 20.57 6.22
C PRO A 302 -9.61 19.15 6.24
N VAL A 303 -9.34 18.53 5.07
CA VAL A 303 -8.67 17.22 5.01
C VAL A 303 -7.19 17.38 5.37
N SER A 304 -6.51 18.39 4.83
CA SER A 304 -5.13 18.70 5.21
C SER A 304 -5.00 19.14 6.68
N GLU A 305 -6.00 19.86 7.22
CA GLU A 305 -6.02 20.21 8.65
C GLU A 305 -6.21 18.97 9.56
N ALA A 306 -7.05 18.02 9.16
CA ALA A 306 -7.25 16.77 9.90
C ALA A 306 -5.98 15.88 9.88
N GLU A 307 -5.22 15.89 8.79
CA GLU A 307 -3.93 15.21 8.69
C GLU A 307 -2.88 15.85 9.60
N ALA A 308 -2.76 17.19 9.58
CA ALA A 308 -1.83 17.91 10.44
C ALA A 308 -2.12 17.73 11.94
N ALA A 309 -3.36 17.42 12.32
CA ALA A 309 -3.74 17.15 13.72
C ALA A 309 -3.35 15.74 14.20
N ARG A 310 -2.85 14.86 13.34
CA ARG A 310 -2.46 13.47 13.65
C ARG A 310 -0.95 13.26 13.79
N GLU A 311 -0.14 14.18 13.25
CA GLU A 311 1.33 14.20 13.36
C GLU A 311 1.77 14.90 14.65
#